data_AF-A2ELS5-F1
#
_entry.id   AF-A2ELS5-F1
#
_cell.length_a   1.000
_cell.length_b   1.000
_cell.length_c   1.000
_cell.angle_alpha   90.00
_cell.angle_beta   90.00
_cell.angle_gamma   90.00
#
_symmetry.space_group_name_H-M   'P 1'
#
loop_
_entity.id
_entity.type
_entity.pdbx_description
1 polymer ?
#
loop_
_entity_poly.entity_id
_entity_poly.type
_entity_poly.pdbx_seq_one_letter_code
_entity_poly.pdbx_strand_id
1 'polypeptide(L)'
;MNLQDIFSKMKQKALEKQIKESTELPNEEELKKVRKNLKNYSRKIAKEEIVDETAGQLVPFEEPEAPDTNDFESNQDEEYALWVDREVERIRKEKNNDAWTQYEIAKTNQRKHMSSEQLIEIHQQNPKEKGHMKFYQKYYHKGAFSIDESEKAEELLNRDYLTPTGDDLLDKTALPKEMMVRGDDYNKRGKSKWTHLSNEDTTTVDYRRMQALLSGERPRKKDKEQHDQQN
;
A
#
# COMPACT_ATOMS: atom_id res chain seq x y z
N MET A 1 -6.90 -47.72 -52.91
CA MET A 1 -6.88 -46.47 -52.10
C MET A 1 -7.75 -45.45 -52.80
N ASN A 2 -8.62 -44.76 -52.08
CA ASN A 2 -9.64 -43.86 -52.62
C ASN A 2 -9.00 -42.53 -53.09
N LEU A 3 -9.27 -42.09 -54.32
CA LEU A 3 -8.67 -40.87 -54.91
C LEU A 3 -9.04 -39.59 -54.14
N GLN A 4 -10.19 -39.60 -53.47
CA GLN A 4 -10.64 -38.49 -52.62
C GLN A 4 -9.75 -38.29 -51.37
N ASP A 5 -9.21 -39.38 -50.80
CA ASP A 5 -8.30 -39.34 -49.64
C ASP A 5 -6.90 -38.84 -49.99
N ILE A 6 -6.48 -39.03 -51.24
CA ILE A 6 -5.20 -38.54 -51.73
C ILE A 6 -5.26 -37.02 -51.93
N PHE A 7 -6.38 -36.53 -52.47
CA PHE A 7 -6.62 -35.10 -52.65
C PHE A 7 -6.76 -34.33 -51.32
N SER A 8 -7.44 -34.91 -50.33
CA SER A 8 -7.57 -34.31 -49.00
C SER A 8 -6.22 -34.21 -48.28
N LYS A 9 -5.38 -35.25 -48.36
CA LYS A 9 -4.00 -35.24 -47.82
C LYS A 9 -3.10 -34.23 -48.52
N MET A 10 -3.22 -34.09 -49.85
CA MET A 10 -2.46 -33.05 -50.57
C MET A 10 -2.89 -31.64 -50.16
N LYS A 11 -4.19 -31.42 -49.94
CA LYS A 11 -4.72 -30.13 -49.48
C LYS A 11 -4.30 -29.81 -48.05
N GLN A 12 -4.30 -30.80 -47.15
CA GLN A 12 -3.79 -30.67 -45.78
C GLN A 12 -2.30 -30.35 -45.76
N LYS A 13 -1.51 -31.03 -46.60
CA LYS A 13 -0.06 -30.80 -46.70
C LYS A 13 0.29 -29.43 -47.29
N ALA A 14 -0.53 -28.92 -48.21
CA ALA A 14 -0.40 -27.55 -48.71
C ALA A 14 -0.74 -26.51 -47.64
N LEU A 15 -1.78 -26.76 -46.84
CA LEU A 15 -2.18 -25.89 -45.72
C LEU A 15 -1.11 -25.87 -44.62
N GLU A 16 -0.54 -27.02 -44.26
CA GLU A 16 0.57 -27.11 -43.31
C GLU A 16 1.83 -26.41 -43.80
N LYS A 17 2.08 -26.41 -45.12
CA LYS A 17 3.21 -25.69 -45.71
C LYS A 17 3.01 -24.18 -45.62
N GLN A 18 1.81 -23.67 -45.88
CA GLN A 18 1.48 -22.25 -45.70
C GLN A 18 1.53 -21.82 -44.24
N ILE A 19 1.06 -22.66 -43.31
CA ILE A 19 1.16 -22.39 -41.87
C ILE A 19 2.64 -22.37 -41.45
N LYS A 20 3.46 -23.33 -41.93
CA LYS A 20 4.90 -23.36 -41.65
C LYS A 20 5.65 -22.15 -42.17
N GLU A 21 5.34 -21.70 -43.39
CA GLU A 21 5.90 -20.50 -44.02
C GLU A 21 5.47 -19.22 -43.29
N SER A 22 4.24 -19.16 -42.75
CA SER A 22 3.79 -18.07 -41.87
C SER A 22 4.41 -18.12 -40.46
N THR A 23 4.95 -19.28 -40.06
CA THR A 23 5.69 -19.50 -38.81
C THR A 23 7.21 -19.55 -39.03
N GLU A 24 7.70 -19.06 -40.17
CA GLU A 24 9.11 -18.77 -40.33
C GLU A 24 9.44 -17.56 -39.46
N LEU A 25 10.37 -17.78 -38.53
CA LEU A 25 10.80 -16.83 -37.51
C LEU A 25 11.00 -15.45 -38.15
N PRO A 26 10.29 -14.40 -37.72
CA PRO A 26 10.51 -13.07 -38.26
C PRO A 26 12.00 -12.75 -38.08
N ASN A 27 12.63 -12.36 -39.19
CA ASN A 27 14.03 -12.01 -39.25
C ASN A 27 14.36 -11.12 -38.05
N GLU A 28 15.46 -11.34 -37.33
CA GLU A 28 15.72 -10.68 -36.04
C GLU A 28 15.63 -9.14 -36.15
N GLU A 29 15.91 -8.62 -37.34
CA GLU A 29 15.74 -7.23 -37.75
C GLU A 29 14.28 -6.75 -37.78
N GLU A 30 13.34 -7.57 -38.22
CA GLU A 30 11.91 -7.25 -38.23
C GLU A 30 11.34 -7.22 -36.82
N LEU A 31 11.73 -8.17 -35.96
CA LEU A 31 11.40 -8.12 -34.53
C LEU A 31 11.96 -6.87 -33.85
N LYS A 32 13.19 -6.46 -34.20
CA LYS A 32 13.79 -5.21 -33.72
C LYS A 32 13.01 -3.98 -34.21
N LYS A 33 12.57 -3.96 -35.48
CA LYS A 33 11.74 -2.89 -36.04
C LYS A 33 10.37 -2.81 -35.34
N VAL A 34 9.69 -3.93 -35.15
CA VAL A 34 8.39 -4.01 -34.44
C VAL A 34 8.54 -3.54 -32.98
N ARG A 35 9.58 -3.98 -32.26
CA ARG A 35 9.86 -3.51 -30.90
C ARG A 35 10.16 -2.01 -30.84
N LYS A 36 10.92 -1.48 -31.81
CA LYS A 36 11.23 -0.05 -31.91
C LYS A 36 9.96 0.77 -32.18
N ASN A 37 9.09 0.28 -33.06
CA ASN A 37 7.80 0.90 -33.38
C ASN A 37 6.86 0.87 -32.17
N LEU A 38 6.77 -0.27 -31.46
CA LEU A 38 5.97 -0.38 -30.25
C LEU A 38 6.48 0.55 -29.14
N LYS A 39 7.80 0.68 -28.97
CA LYS A 39 8.42 1.60 -28.01
C LYS A 39 8.22 3.07 -28.36
N ASN A 40 8.18 3.39 -29.65
CA ASN A 40 7.89 4.75 -30.11
C ASN A 40 6.40 5.08 -29.95
N TYR A 41 5.51 4.12 -30.23
CA TYR A 41 4.07 4.24 -30.03
C TYR A 41 3.74 4.42 -28.54
N SER A 42 4.32 3.59 -27.66
CA SER A 42 4.12 3.72 -26.21
C SER A 42 4.67 5.05 -25.67
N ARG A 43 5.81 5.52 -26.17
CA ARG A 43 6.33 6.86 -25.84
C ARG A 43 5.42 7.99 -26.32
N LYS A 44 4.72 7.81 -27.44
CA LYS A 44 3.81 8.82 -27.97
C LYS A 44 2.56 8.92 -27.11
N ILE A 45 1.96 7.77 -26.77
CA ILE A 45 0.82 7.70 -25.84
C ILE A 45 1.19 8.29 -24.48
N ALA A 46 2.33 7.89 -23.89
CA ALA A 46 2.75 8.43 -22.60
C ALA A 46 2.98 9.96 -22.65
N LYS A 47 3.46 10.49 -23.79
CA LYS A 47 3.59 11.95 -23.96
C LYS A 47 2.24 12.64 -24.10
N GLU A 48 1.30 12.06 -24.84
CA GLU A 48 -0.06 12.59 -24.98
C GLU A 48 -0.80 12.55 -23.62
N GLU A 49 -0.68 11.46 -22.86
CA GLU A 49 -1.24 11.32 -21.51
C GLU A 49 -0.65 12.33 -20.52
N ILE A 50 0.68 12.54 -20.51
CA ILE A 50 1.32 13.59 -19.70
C ILE A 50 0.83 14.98 -20.13
N VAL A 51 0.63 15.22 -21.43
CA VAL A 51 0.14 16.52 -21.92
C VAL A 51 -1.32 16.74 -21.49
N ASP A 52 -2.18 15.73 -21.55
CA ASP A 52 -3.57 15.82 -21.09
C ASP A 52 -3.66 16.01 -19.56
N GLU A 53 -2.83 15.30 -18.79
CA GLU A 53 -2.71 15.47 -17.34
C GLU A 53 -2.21 16.88 -16.97
N THR A 54 -1.20 17.38 -17.68
CA THR A 54 -0.71 18.75 -17.46
C THR A 54 -1.73 19.80 -17.93
N ALA A 55 -2.42 19.59 -19.05
CA ALA A 55 -3.43 20.53 -19.54
C ALA A 55 -4.65 20.62 -18.62
N GLY A 56 -5.04 19.52 -17.96
CA GLY A 56 -6.08 19.51 -16.93
C GLY A 56 -5.64 20.11 -15.58
N GLN A 57 -4.33 20.18 -15.33
CA GLN A 57 -3.77 20.61 -14.03
C GLN A 57 -3.11 22.01 -14.08
N LEU A 58 -2.88 22.56 -15.27
CA LEU A 58 -2.52 23.94 -15.49
C LEU A 58 -3.78 24.81 -15.45
N VAL A 59 -4.44 24.85 -14.29
CA VAL A 59 -5.15 26.08 -13.93
C VAL A 59 -4.05 27.14 -13.95
N PRO A 60 -4.10 28.16 -14.84
CA PRO A 60 -3.15 29.25 -14.76
C PRO A 60 -3.17 29.70 -13.30
N PHE A 61 -2.00 29.81 -12.68
CA PHE A 61 -1.89 30.47 -11.39
C PHE A 61 -2.35 31.91 -11.64
N GLU A 62 -3.66 32.15 -11.48
CA GLU A 62 -4.21 33.48 -11.33
C GLU A 62 -3.65 33.94 -10.00
N GLU A 63 -2.60 34.73 -10.09
CA GLU A 63 -2.14 35.52 -8.97
C GLU A 63 -3.39 36.22 -8.43
N PRO A 64 -3.76 35.99 -7.15
CA PRO A 64 -4.97 36.57 -6.61
C PRO A 64 -4.91 38.07 -6.88
N GLU A 65 -6.04 38.67 -7.29
CA GLU A 65 -6.14 40.11 -7.54
C GLU A 65 -5.37 40.82 -6.43
N ALA A 66 -4.33 41.57 -6.82
CA ALA A 66 -3.51 42.28 -5.87
C ALA A 66 -4.46 43.08 -4.98
N PRO A 67 -4.33 42.96 -3.64
CA PRO A 67 -5.23 43.68 -2.74
C PRO A 67 -5.24 45.14 -3.15
N ASP A 68 -6.45 45.71 -3.29
CA ASP A 68 -6.61 47.10 -3.69
C ASP A 68 -5.74 47.96 -2.78
N THR A 69 -4.72 48.57 -3.38
CA THR A 69 -3.68 49.35 -2.68
C THR A 69 -4.05 50.83 -2.67
N ASN A 70 -5.26 51.17 -3.10
CA ASN A 70 -5.73 52.53 -3.18
C ASN A 70 -6.38 52.97 -1.86
N ASP A 71 -5.55 53.16 -0.82
CA ASP A 71 -5.92 53.70 0.50
C ASP A 71 -6.50 55.15 0.45
N PHE A 72 -6.66 55.74 -0.74
CA PHE A 72 -7.06 57.13 -0.92
C PHE A 72 -8.58 57.34 -1.06
N GLU A 73 -9.36 56.30 -1.39
CA GLU A 73 -10.82 56.39 -1.59
C GLU A 73 -11.66 55.53 -0.61
N SER A 74 -11.01 54.71 0.22
CA SER A 74 -11.71 53.86 1.20
C SER A 74 -12.27 54.65 2.38
N ASN A 75 -13.49 54.31 2.80
CA ASN A 75 -14.09 54.85 4.02
C ASN A 75 -13.28 54.37 5.25
N GLN A 76 -12.65 55.30 5.97
CA GLN A 76 -11.86 55.02 7.18
C GLN A 76 -12.63 54.18 8.23
N ASP A 77 -13.94 54.38 8.34
CA ASP A 77 -14.80 53.63 9.26
C ASP A 77 -14.97 52.16 8.84
N GLU A 78 -15.03 51.87 7.54
CA GLU A 78 -15.16 50.51 7.01
C GLU A 78 -13.85 49.74 7.17
N GLU A 79 -12.71 50.39 6.92
CA GLU A 79 -11.39 49.81 7.16
C GLU A 79 -11.16 49.49 8.63
N TYR A 80 -11.58 50.39 9.52
CA TYR A 80 -11.51 50.16 10.96
C TYR A 80 -12.38 48.97 11.37
N ALA A 81 -13.60 48.85 10.83
CA ALA A 81 -14.45 47.69 11.09
C ALA A 81 -13.81 46.38 10.62
N LEU A 82 -13.24 46.35 9.40
CA LEU A 82 -12.52 45.18 8.88
C LEU A 82 -11.28 44.85 9.72
N TRP A 83 -10.57 45.85 10.23
CA TRP A 83 -9.47 45.64 11.16
C TRP A 83 -9.94 45.04 12.48
N VAL A 84 -11.04 45.55 13.06
CA VAL A 84 -11.66 44.99 14.27
C VAL A 84 -12.07 43.54 14.04
N ASP A 85 -12.69 43.22 12.91
CA ASP A 85 -13.10 41.84 12.60
C ASP A 85 -11.90 40.90 12.55
N ARG A 86 -10.82 41.28 11.85
CA ARG A 86 -9.57 40.50 11.81
C ARG A 86 -8.92 40.35 13.19
N GLU A 87 -8.93 41.41 14.00
CA GLU A 87 -8.41 41.39 15.37
C GLU A 87 -9.24 40.45 16.25
N VAL A 88 -10.56 40.53 16.18
CA VAL A 88 -11.48 39.64 16.90
C VAL A 88 -11.30 38.19 16.47
N GLU A 89 -11.14 37.93 15.17
CA GLU A 89 -10.85 36.58 14.65
C GLU A 89 -9.52 36.04 15.17
N ARG A 90 -8.47 36.87 15.23
CA ARG A 90 -7.17 36.49 15.79
C ARG A 90 -7.29 36.11 17.27
N ILE A 91 -7.94 36.95 18.06
CA ILE A 91 -8.18 36.71 19.50
C ILE A 91 -9.02 35.44 19.67
N ARG A 92 -10.06 35.24 18.85
CA ARG A 92 -10.89 34.04 18.88
C ARG A 92 -10.06 32.79 18.57
N LYS A 93 -9.18 32.84 17.55
CA LYS A 93 -8.29 31.73 17.20
C LYS A 93 -7.32 31.40 18.33
N GLU A 94 -6.72 32.41 18.96
CA GLU A 94 -5.85 32.24 20.12
C GLU A 94 -6.60 31.57 21.29
N LYS A 95 -7.78 32.09 21.65
CA LYS A 95 -8.61 31.49 22.71
C LYS A 95 -9.08 30.09 22.39
N ASN A 96 -9.39 29.79 21.13
CA ASN A 96 -9.77 28.44 20.71
C ASN A 96 -8.59 27.47 20.82
N ASN A 97 -7.38 27.90 20.41
CA ASN A 97 -6.17 27.10 20.57
C ASN A 97 -5.87 26.83 22.05
N ASP A 98 -5.95 27.85 22.91
CA ASP A 98 -5.79 27.69 24.36
C ASP A 98 -6.82 26.69 24.92
N ALA A 99 -8.10 26.85 24.57
CA ALA A 99 -9.17 25.95 25.00
C ALA A 99 -8.93 24.50 24.54
N TRP A 100 -8.47 24.32 23.30
CA TRP A 100 -8.16 22.99 22.75
C TRP A 100 -6.99 22.33 23.48
N THR A 101 -5.92 23.07 23.77
CA THR A 101 -4.79 22.54 24.56
C THR A 101 -5.22 22.16 25.97
N GLN A 102 -6.03 22.98 26.63
CA GLN A 102 -6.58 22.68 27.96
C GLN A 102 -7.49 21.45 27.94
N TYR A 103 -8.31 21.30 26.90
CA TYR A 103 -9.16 20.13 26.70
C TYR A 103 -8.33 18.84 26.57
N GLU A 104 -7.28 18.83 25.74
CA GLU A 104 -6.41 17.67 25.56
C GLU A 104 -5.63 17.31 26.84
N ILE A 105 -5.17 18.32 27.59
CA ILE A 105 -4.55 18.13 28.91
C ILE A 105 -5.56 17.51 29.89
N ALA A 106 -6.78 18.04 29.96
CA ALA A 106 -7.83 17.53 30.83
C ALA A 106 -8.20 16.08 30.50
N LYS A 107 -8.36 15.75 29.21
CA LYS A 107 -8.62 14.39 28.72
C LYS A 107 -7.50 13.41 29.08
N THR A 108 -6.25 13.84 28.92
CA THR A 108 -5.08 13.04 29.30
C THR A 108 -5.04 12.82 30.81
N ASN A 109 -5.30 13.86 31.61
CA ASN A 109 -5.36 13.76 33.06
C ASN A 109 -6.51 12.86 33.53
N GLN A 110 -7.70 12.96 32.91
CA GLN A 110 -8.81 12.04 33.17
C GLN A 110 -8.35 10.59 32.95
N ARG A 111 -7.76 10.28 31.79
CA ARG A 111 -7.22 8.94 31.48
C ARG A 111 -6.20 8.44 32.51
N LYS A 112 -5.35 9.32 33.06
CA LYS A 112 -4.39 8.97 34.12
C LYS A 112 -5.06 8.57 35.44
N HIS A 113 -6.26 9.10 35.72
CA HIS A 113 -7.02 8.79 36.93
C HIS A 113 -8.03 7.64 36.73
N MET A 114 -8.17 7.09 35.52
CA MET A 114 -9.04 5.94 35.25
C MET A 114 -8.39 4.63 35.72
N SER A 115 -9.22 3.66 36.09
CA SER A 115 -8.77 2.30 36.42
C SER A 115 -8.41 1.50 35.18
N SER A 116 -7.63 0.42 35.34
CA SER A 116 -7.24 -0.47 34.23
C SER A 116 -8.44 -1.11 33.53
N GLU A 117 -9.49 -1.47 34.29
CA GLU A 117 -10.71 -2.07 33.76
C GLU A 117 -11.45 -1.10 32.82
N GLN A 118 -11.59 0.16 33.24
CA GLN A 118 -12.24 1.18 32.43
C GLN A 118 -11.43 1.53 31.16
N LEU A 119 -10.09 1.48 31.23
CA LEU A 119 -9.25 1.67 30.05
C LEU A 119 -9.42 0.54 29.02
N ILE A 120 -9.59 -0.71 29.49
CA ILE A 120 -9.89 -1.85 28.62
C ILE A 120 -11.25 -1.67 27.96
N GLU A 121 -12.27 -1.24 28.71
CA GLU A 121 -13.61 -0.99 28.17
C GLU A 121 -13.60 0.11 27.09
N ILE A 122 -12.90 1.23 27.33
CA ILE A 122 -12.73 2.30 26.33
C ILE A 122 -12.02 1.78 25.07
N HIS A 123 -11.02 0.91 25.23
CA HIS A 123 -10.33 0.30 24.10
C HIS A 123 -11.24 -0.67 23.33
N GLN A 124 -12.11 -1.42 24.01
CA GLN A 124 -13.07 -2.33 23.40
C GLN A 124 -14.21 -1.58 22.68
N GLN A 125 -14.62 -0.41 23.18
CA GLN A 125 -15.64 0.42 22.51
C GLN A 125 -15.14 1.05 21.20
N ASN A 126 -13.84 1.27 21.05
CA ASN A 126 -13.23 1.80 19.83
C ASN A 126 -12.19 0.84 19.27
N PRO A 127 -12.60 -0.33 18.75
CA PRO A 127 -11.67 -1.27 18.17
C PRO A 127 -11.10 -0.65 16.89
N LYS A 128 -9.78 -0.49 16.85
CA LYS A 128 -9.09 -0.16 15.60
C LYS A 128 -9.03 -1.43 14.77
N GLU A 129 -9.91 -1.56 13.78
CA GLU A 129 -9.84 -2.64 12.80
C GLU A 129 -8.53 -2.54 12.04
N LYS A 130 -7.61 -3.47 12.31
CA LYS A 130 -6.39 -3.64 11.54
C LYS A 130 -6.60 -4.87 10.66
N GLY A 131 -6.48 -4.70 9.35
CA GLY A 131 -6.48 -5.81 8.42
C GLY A 131 -5.36 -6.82 8.74
N HIS A 132 -5.55 -8.06 8.30
CA HIS A 132 -4.52 -9.09 8.40
C HIS A 132 -3.78 -9.21 7.07
N MET A 133 -2.44 -9.21 7.12
CA MET A 133 -1.62 -9.45 5.95
C MET A 133 -1.53 -10.95 5.66
N LYS A 134 -1.44 -11.31 4.38
CA LYS A 134 -1.18 -12.67 3.93
C LYS A 134 0.23 -13.12 4.29
N PHE A 135 0.43 -14.44 4.33
CA PHE A 135 1.72 -15.05 4.60
C PHE A 135 2.78 -14.64 3.57
N TYR A 136 3.93 -14.13 4.05
CA TYR A 136 5.00 -13.54 3.23
C TYR A 136 4.58 -12.37 2.30
N GLN A 137 3.51 -11.66 2.63
CA GLN A 137 3.16 -10.41 1.96
C GLN A 137 4.15 -9.29 2.31
N LYS A 138 4.47 -8.43 1.34
CA LYS A 138 5.34 -7.27 1.55
C LYS A 138 4.55 -6.14 2.22
N TYR A 139 5.14 -5.56 3.27
CA TYR A 139 4.58 -4.39 3.93
C TYR A 139 5.03 -3.12 3.20
N TYR A 140 4.07 -2.32 2.80
CA TYR A 140 4.30 -0.98 2.26
C TYR A 140 3.98 0.03 3.36
N HIS A 141 5.01 0.76 3.80
CA HIS A 141 4.82 1.84 4.76
C HIS A 141 4.02 2.97 4.10
N LYS A 142 3.03 3.53 4.81
CA LYS A 142 2.15 4.60 4.31
C LYS A 142 2.88 5.88 3.88
N GLY A 143 4.14 6.03 4.29
CA GLY A 143 4.95 7.23 4.11
C GLY A 143 4.86 8.13 5.34
N ALA A 144 5.88 8.97 5.54
CA ALA A 144 5.88 9.97 6.63
C ALA A 144 5.45 11.36 6.15
N PHE A 145 5.41 11.58 4.83
CA PHE A 145 5.21 12.89 4.21
C PHE A 145 3.78 13.16 3.72
N SER A 146 2.89 12.16 3.82
CA SER A 146 1.48 12.28 3.38
C SER A 146 0.58 12.95 4.42
N ILE A 147 1.14 13.78 5.31
CA ILE A 147 0.42 14.47 6.39
C ILE A 147 0.26 15.95 6.02
N ASP A 148 -0.10 16.22 4.76
CA ASP A 148 -0.56 17.56 4.39
C ASP A 148 -2.08 17.59 4.56
N GLU A 149 -2.65 18.73 4.95
CA GLU A 149 -4.11 18.90 5.16
C GLU A 149 -4.90 18.94 3.83
N SER A 150 -4.25 18.62 2.70
CA SER A 150 -4.94 18.48 1.43
C SER A 150 -5.89 17.28 1.46
N GLU A 151 -7.11 17.46 0.94
CA GLU A 151 -8.13 16.40 0.87
C GLU A 151 -7.61 15.12 0.19
N LYS A 152 -6.75 15.27 -0.84
CA LYS A 152 -6.11 14.14 -1.54
C LYS A 152 -5.16 13.35 -0.64
N ALA A 153 -4.44 14.02 0.26
CA ALA A 153 -3.53 13.34 1.19
C ALA A 153 -4.30 12.55 2.25
N GLU A 154 -5.42 13.09 2.75
CA GLU A 154 -6.31 12.36 3.65
C GLU A 154 -6.91 11.11 2.99
N GLU A 155 -7.36 11.22 1.73
CA GLU A 155 -7.87 10.08 0.96
C GLU A 155 -6.81 8.97 0.83
N LEU A 156 -5.58 9.34 0.47
CA LEU A 156 -4.48 8.39 0.35
C LEU A 156 -4.19 7.71 1.70
N LEU A 157 -4.10 8.49 2.80
CA LEU A 157 -3.78 7.97 4.14
C LEU A 157 -4.80 6.94 4.64
N ASN A 158 -6.08 7.19 4.34
CA ASN A 158 -7.21 6.36 4.73
C ASN A 158 -7.35 5.08 3.91
N ARG A 159 -6.60 4.93 2.82
CA ARG A 159 -6.59 3.70 2.02
C ARG A 159 -6.09 2.51 2.84
N ASP A 160 -6.58 1.32 2.51
CA ASP A 160 -6.02 0.08 3.03
C ASP A 160 -4.67 -0.23 2.34
N TYR A 161 -3.59 -0.17 3.11
CA TYR A 161 -2.23 -0.49 2.67
C TYR A 161 -1.83 -1.93 3.00
N LEU A 162 -2.71 -2.68 3.66
CA LEU A 162 -2.50 -4.09 4.01
C LEU A 162 -3.03 -5.02 2.92
N THR A 163 -3.61 -4.49 1.85
CA THR A 163 -4.10 -5.26 0.71
C THR A 163 -2.94 -5.93 -0.05
N PRO A 164 -3.03 -7.23 -0.38
CA PRO A 164 -2.00 -7.94 -1.14
C PRO A 164 -1.87 -7.36 -2.56
N THR A 165 -0.63 -7.19 -3.02
CA THR A 165 -0.33 -6.57 -4.33
C THR A 165 0.58 -7.50 -5.15
N GLY A 166 0.31 -7.63 -6.45
CA GLY A 166 1.13 -8.41 -7.38
C GLY A 166 1.26 -9.88 -6.99
N ASP A 167 2.50 -10.34 -6.77
CA ASP A 167 2.82 -11.73 -6.43
C ASP A 167 2.24 -12.19 -5.07
N ASP A 168 1.86 -11.25 -4.20
CA ASP A 168 1.26 -11.55 -2.90
C ASP A 168 -0.24 -11.94 -2.99
N LEU A 169 -0.83 -11.88 -4.19
CA LEU A 169 -2.18 -12.39 -4.45
C LEU A 169 -2.23 -13.93 -4.32
N LEU A 170 -1.13 -14.59 -4.70
CA LEU A 170 -0.97 -16.04 -4.68
C LEU A 170 -0.74 -16.55 -3.25
N ASP A 171 -1.22 -17.76 -2.96
CA ASP A 171 -0.94 -18.42 -1.69
C ASP A 171 0.49 -18.99 -1.69
N LYS A 172 1.36 -18.39 -0.89
CA LYS A 172 2.77 -18.76 -0.78
C LYS A 172 3.00 -19.99 0.09
N THR A 173 1.98 -20.50 0.79
CA THR A 173 2.12 -21.71 1.62
C THR A 173 2.32 -22.98 0.78
N ALA A 174 1.79 -22.99 -0.45
CA ALA A 174 1.94 -24.09 -1.39
C ALA A 174 3.31 -24.12 -2.11
N LEU A 175 4.15 -23.09 -1.92
CA LEU A 175 5.46 -23.01 -2.57
C LEU A 175 6.51 -23.86 -1.84
N PRO A 176 7.54 -24.37 -2.54
CA PRO A 176 8.71 -24.98 -1.91
C PRO A 176 9.39 -24.02 -0.94
N LYS A 177 9.98 -24.55 0.15
CA LYS A 177 10.57 -23.78 1.26
C LYS A 177 11.59 -22.73 0.80
N GLU A 178 12.34 -23.03 -0.25
CA GLU A 178 13.35 -22.14 -0.81
C GLU A 178 12.75 -20.92 -1.54
N MET A 179 11.57 -21.11 -2.15
CA MET A 179 10.78 -20.10 -2.86
C MET A 179 9.83 -19.32 -1.95
N MET A 180 9.56 -19.82 -0.74
CA MET A 180 8.77 -19.13 0.29
C MET A 180 9.50 -17.88 0.79
N VAL A 181 9.39 -16.80 0.02
CA VAL A 181 10.13 -15.56 0.18
C VAL A 181 9.20 -14.35 -0.01
N ARG A 182 9.52 -13.24 0.66
CA ARG A 182 8.77 -11.99 0.51
C ARG A 182 9.11 -11.32 -0.83
N GLY A 183 8.08 -10.99 -1.59
CA GLY A 183 8.18 -10.32 -2.90
C GLY A 183 9.35 -10.81 -3.77
N ASP A 184 10.25 -9.89 -4.07
CA ASP A 184 11.38 -10.04 -4.98
C ASP A 184 12.68 -10.54 -4.33
N ASP A 185 12.65 -10.93 -3.05
CA ASP A 185 13.88 -11.32 -2.32
C ASP A 185 14.45 -12.68 -2.76
N TYR A 186 13.74 -13.44 -3.62
CA TYR A 186 14.19 -14.75 -4.11
C TYR A 186 15.56 -14.68 -4.81
N ASN A 187 15.81 -13.62 -5.58
CA ASN A 187 17.05 -13.43 -6.35
C ASN A 187 18.05 -12.47 -5.69
N LYS A 188 17.79 -12.01 -4.46
CA LYS A 188 18.66 -11.03 -3.81
C LYS A 188 19.79 -11.71 -3.04
N ARG A 189 21.02 -11.27 -3.31
CA ARG A 189 22.22 -11.72 -2.59
C ARG A 189 22.19 -11.42 -1.09
N GLY A 190 21.38 -10.44 -0.66
CA GLY A 190 21.20 -10.05 0.74
C GLY A 190 20.13 -10.84 1.51
N LYS A 191 19.56 -11.91 0.93
CA LYS A 191 18.57 -12.74 1.62
C LYS A 191 19.18 -13.37 2.87
N SER A 192 18.57 -13.15 4.02
CA SER A 192 18.97 -13.83 5.24
C SER A 192 18.63 -15.32 5.16
N LYS A 193 19.55 -16.19 5.59
CA LYS A 193 19.34 -17.64 5.60
C LYS A 193 18.35 -18.09 6.68
N TRP A 194 18.27 -17.31 7.75
CA TRP A 194 17.49 -17.60 8.93
C TRP A 194 16.14 -16.90 8.87
N THR A 195 15.07 -17.62 9.21
CA THR A 195 13.69 -17.09 9.14
C THR A 195 13.23 -16.59 10.50
N HIS A 196 12.89 -17.50 11.41
CA HIS A 196 12.50 -17.22 12.79
C HIS A 196 13.13 -18.24 13.73
N LEU A 197 13.32 -17.85 15.00
CA LEU A 197 13.99 -18.71 15.98
C LEU A 197 13.35 -20.10 16.09
N SER A 198 12.02 -20.18 15.99
CA SER A 198 11.29 -21.45 16.02
C SER A 198 11.65 -22.43 14.91
N ASN A 199 12.07 -21.94 13.74
CA ASN A 199 12.47 -22.78 12.61
C ASN A 199 13.89 -23.33 12.77
N GLU A 200 14.73 -22.62 13.53
CA GLU A 200 16.12 -23.00 13.80
C GLU A 200 16.26 -23.74 15.14
N ASP A 201 15.21 -23.70 15.97
CA ASP A 201 15.15 -24.36 17.26
C ASP A 201 15.05 -25.89 17.05
N THR A 202 16.16 -26.57 17.29
CA THR A 202 16.26 -28.03 17.24
C THR A 202 15.78 -28.69 18.53
N THR A 203 15.28 -27.93 19.51
CA THR A 203 14.72 -28.52 20.73
C THR A 203 13.44 -29.29 20.41
N THR A 204 13.57 -30.61 20.38
CA THR A 204 12.42 -31.48 20.20
C THR A 204 11.50 -31.40 21.43
N VAL A 205 10.22 -31.70 21.23
CA VAL A 205 9.25 -31.80 22.32
C VAL A 205 9.75 -32.76 23.40
N ASP A 206 10.43 -33.83 22.98
CA ASP A 206 11.02 -34.82 23.88
C ASP A 206 12.20 -34.25 24.67
N TYR A 207 13.06 -33.44 24.06
CA TYR A 207 14.13 -32.75 24.78
C TYR A 207 13.58 -31.78 25.84
N ARG A 208 12.53 -31.02 25.48
CA ARG A 208 11.87 -30.10 26.44
C ARG A 208 11.19 -30.87 27.58
N ARG A 209 10.57 -32.01 27.29
CA ARG A 209 9.97 -32.90 28.31
C ARG A 209 11.02 -33.53 29.22
N MET A 210 12.12 -34.02 28.65
CA MET A 210 13.25 -34.58 29.42
C MET A 210 13.90 -33.52 30.31
N GLN A 211 14.06 -32.30 29.80
CA GLN A 211 14.60 -31.18 30.58
C GLN A 211 13.66 -30.75 31.69
N ALA A 212 12.35 -30.73 31.47
CA ALA A 212 11.35 -30.48 32.51
C ALA A 212 11.38 -31.56 33.60
N LEU A 213 11.50 -32.84 33.22
CA LEU A 213 11.68 -33.96 34.15
C LEU A 213 12.97 -33.82 34.99
N LEU A 214 14.07 -33.40 34.35
CA LEU A 214 15.38 -33.28 35.01
C LEU A 214 15.48 -32.02 35.91
N SER A 215 14.82 -30.93 35.54
CA SER A 215 14.78 -29.67 36.31
C SER A 215 13.72 -29.67 37.42
N GLY A 216 12.85 -30.68 37.47
CA GLY A 216 11.76 -30.77 38.46
C GLY A 216 10.60 -29.81 38.18
N GLU A 217 10.64 -29.04 37.09
CA GLU A 217 9.54 -28.18 36.67
C GLU A 217 8.42 -29.02 36.03
N ARG A 218 7.20 -28.93 36.57
CA ARG A 218 6.05 -29.58 35.96
C ARG A 218 5.77 -28.93 34.59
N PRO A 219 5.58 -29.69 33.51
CA PRO A 219 5.24 -29.11 32.22
C PRO A 219 3.93 -28.33 32.33
N ARG A 220 3.94 -27.05 31.94
CA ARG A 220 2.71 -26.24 31.85
C ARG A 220 1.75 -26.94 30.89
N LYS A 221 0.57 -27.33 31.36
CA LYS A 221 -0.50 -27.82 30.47
C LYS A 221 -0.81 -26.68 29.48
N LYS A 222 -0.70 -26.95 28.18
CA LYS A 222 -1.20 -26.05 27.15
C LYS A 222 -2.73 -26.17 27.13
N ASP A 223 -3.43 -25.09 27.45
CA ASP A 223 -4.86 -24.99 27.22
C ASP A 223 -5.09 -25.05 25.70
N LYS A 224 -5.80 -26.08 25.25
CA LYS A 224 -5.99 -26.39 23.83
C LYS A 224 -6.95 -25.43 23.11
N GLU A 225 -7.60 -24.52 23.83
CA GLU A 225 -8.73 -23.75 23.29
C GLU A 225 -8.31 -22.57 22.38
N GLN A 226 -7.05 -22.14 22.37
CA GLN A 226 -6.64 -20.94 21.64
C GLN A 226 -5.90 -21.18 20.31
N HIS A 227 -5.59 -22.42 19.94
CA HIS A 227 -4.73 -22.70 18.78
C HIS A 227 -5.48 -22.89 17.45
N ASP A 228 -6.79 -23.10 17.49
CA ASP A 228 -7.61 -23.39 16.30
C ASP A 228 -8.26 -22.13 15.68
N GLN A 229 -8.01 -20.94 16.23
CA GLN A 229 -8.59 -19.68 15.72
C GLN A 229 -7.64 -18.85 14.84
N GLN A 230 -6.43 -19.32 14.54
CA GLN A 230 -5.40 -18.53 13.83
C GLN A 230 -4.74 -19.23 12.64
N ASN A 231 -5.33 -20.31 12.09
CA ASN A 231 -4.89 -20.89 10.82
C ASN A 231 -6.00 -20.82 9.77
#